data_AF-A0A9N9FAD0-F1
#
_entry.id   AF-A0A9N9FAD0-F1
#
_cell.length_a   1.000
_cell.length_b   1.000
_cell.length_c   1.000
_cell.angle_alpha   90.00
_cell.angle_beta   90.00
_cell.angle_gamma   90.00
#
_symmetry.space_group_name_H-M   'P 1'
#
loop_
_entity.id
_entity.type
_entity.pdbx_description
1 polymer ?
#
loop_
_entity_poly.entity_id
_entity_poly.type
_entity_poly.pdbx_seq_one_letter_code
_entity_poly.pdbx_strand_id
1 'polypeptide(L)'
;GLELGAVETLIVWENLDISRYILKNAVGTETVIHLTKEQEKDRSRFQDKETGAEMEVVDKLSLLEWLAEHYKDFGATLEFITNRSPEGSQFVKGFGGIGGLLRYKVDFDQLTYDSDDGFLSD
;
A
#
# COMPACT_ATOMS: atom_id res chain seq x y z
N GLY A 1 -9.28 2.18 2.18
CA GLY A 1 -9.87 1.15 1.30
C GLY A 1 -10.00 -0.19 2.00
N LEU A 2 -8.88 -0.88 2.24
CA LEU A 2 -8.83 -2.15 2.99
C LEU A 2 -9.28 -2.00 4.45
N GLU A 3 -8.96 -0.85 5.07
CA GLU A 3 -9.26 -0.53 6.47
C GLU A 3 -10.75 -0.35 6.79
N LEU A 4 -11.60 -0.18 5.76
CA LEU A 4 -13.05 -0.03 5.93
C LEU A 4 -13.80 -1.38 5.94
N GLY A 5 -13.08 -2.51 5.84
CA GLY A 5 -13.71 -3.84 5.72
C GLY A 5 -14.55 -4.03 4.46
N ALA A 6 -14.44 -3.11 3.50
CA ALA A 6 -15.24 -3.10 2.27
C ALA A 6 -14.75 -4.14 1.24
N VAL A 7 -13.52 -4.64 1.41
CA VAL A 7 -12.89 -5.62 0.51
C VAL A 7 -13.33 -7.03 0.91
N GLU A 8 -13.88 -7.77 -0.03
CA GLU A 8 -14.23 -9.18 0.11
C GLU A 8 -13.01 -10.06 -0.16
N THR A 9 -12.38 -9.86 -1.32
CA THR A 9 -11.24 -10.64 -1.79
C THR A 9 -10.12 -9.71 -2.18
N LEU A 10 -8.98 -9.83 -1.52
CA LEU A 10 -7.75 -9.14 -1.87
C LEU A 10 -6.95 -10.02 -2.83
N ILE A 11 -6.69 -9.50 -4.02
CA ILE A 11 -5.95 -10.18 -5.08
C ILE A 11 -4.55 -9.57 -5.13
N VAL A 12 -3.54 -10.39 -4.90
CA VAL A 12 -2.13 -9.96 -4.83
C VAL A 12 -1.29 -10.78 -5.78
N TRP A 13 -0.41 -10.13 -6.52
CA TRP A 13 0.57 -10.82 -7.34
C TRP A 13 1.64 -11.47 -6.44
N GLU A 14 1.93 -12.75 -6.64
CA GLU A 14 2.89 -13.51 -5.83
C GLU A 14 4.30 -12.87 -5.75
N ASN A 15 4.67 -12.11 -6.77
CA ASN A 15 5.98 -11.47 -6.90
C ASN A 15 5.87 -9.94 -6.77
N LEU A 16 4.95 -9.47 -5.92
CA LEU A 16 4.77 -8.07 -5.60
C LEU A 16 6.03 -7.52 -4.91
N ASP A 17 6.72 -6.59 -5.57
CA ASP A 17 7.97 -5.99 -5.11
C ASP A 17 7.69 -4.66 -4.38
N ILE A 18 6.84 -4.73 -3.35
CA ILE A 18 6.48 -3.59 -2.49
C ILE A 18 6.81 -3.95 -1.05
N SER A 19 7.58 -3.09 -0.40
CA SER A 19 7.90 -3.19 1.02
C SER A 19 7.07 -2.18 1.82
N ARG A 20 6.58 -2.62 2.99
CA ARG A 20 5.96 -1.80 4.02
C ARG A 20 7.05 -1.34 4.99
N TYR A 21 7.22 -0.03 5.11
CA TYR A 21 8.16 0.60 6.03
C TYR A 21 7.40 1.28 7.17
N ILE A 22 7.93 1.17 8.38
CA ILE A 22 7.55 2.01 9.50
C ILE A 22 8.67 3.03 9.68
N LEU A 23 8.37 4.29 9.41
CA LEU A 23 9.29 5.40 9.59
C LEU A 23 8.95 6.15 10.86
N LYS A 24 9.96 6.64 11.57
CA LYS A 24 9.79 7.45 12.76
C LYS A 24 10.45 8.80 12.57
N ASN A 25 9.69 9.86 12.79
CA ASN A 25 10.23 11.22 12.74
C ASN A 25 10.93 11.59 14.06
N ALA A 26 11.60 12.76 14.07
CA ALA A 26 12.33 13.25 15.24
C ALA A 26 11.44 13.53 16.48
N VAL A 27 10.12 13.71 16.27
CA VAL A 27 9.12 13.92 17.33
C VAL A 27 8.65 12.58 17.92
N GLY A 28 9.00 11.48 17.27
CA GLY A 28 8.65 10.12 17.67
C GLY A 28 7.36 9.59 17.08
N THR A 29 6.73 10.32 16.15
CA THR A 29 5.56 9.88 15.39
C THR A 29 5.97 8.82 14.38
N GLU A 30 5.26 7.70 14.35
CA GLU A 30 5.46 6.61 13.41
C GLU A 30 4.48 6.72 12.23
N THR A 31 5.03 6.64 11.02
CA THR A 31 4.27 6.71 9.77
C THR A 31 4.57 5.47 8.93
N VAL A 32 3.52 4.86 8.39
CA VAL A 32 3.64 3.70 7.53
C VAL A 32 3.68 4.16 6.08
N ILE A 33 4.71 3.76 5.33
CA ILE A 33 4.80 4.01 3.89
C ILE A 33 5.00 2.71 3.12
N HIS A 34 4.48 2.68 1.90
CA HIS A 34 4.63 1.54 1.00
C HIS A 34 5.48 1.99 -0.18
N LEU A 35 6.62 1.34 -0.38
CA LEU A 35 7.59 1.71 -1.41
C LEU A 35 7.84 0.53 -2.34
N THR A 36 7.85 0.80 -3.64
CA THR A 36 8.43 -0.12 -4.63
C THR A 36 9.95 -0.10 -4.54
N LYS A 37 10.60 -1.14 -5.04
CA LYS A 37 12.08 -1.23 -5.10
C LYS A 37 12.76 -0.06 -5.82
N GLU A 38 12.06 0.60 -6.73
CA GLU A 38 12.58 1.81 -7.40
C GLU A 38 12.49 3.02 -6.48
N GLN A 39 11.39 3.16 -5.74
CA GLN A 39 11.16 4.25 -4.79
C GLN A 39 12.06 4.13 -3.55
N GLU A 40 12.43 2.91 -3.14
CA GLU A 40 13.38 2.68 -2.05
C GLU A 40 14.76 3.34 -2.29
N LYS A 41 15.13 3.59 -3.55
CA LYS A 41 16.39 4.26 -3.89
C LYS A 41 16.34 5.78 -3.70
N ASP A 42 15.14 6.34 -3.64
CA ASP A 42 14.92 7.76 -3.52
C ASP A 42 14.91 8.17 -2.04
N ARG A 43 16.00 8.82 -1.62
CA ARG A 43 16.16 9.29 -0.23
C ARG A 43 15.13 10.33 0.19
N SER A 44 14.52 11.04 -0.77
CA SER A 44 13.46 12.01 -0.45
C SER A 44 12.22 11.36 0.18
N ARG A 45 12.02 10.05 -0.05
CA ARG A 45 10.92 9.26 0.54
C ARG A 45 11.11 8.97 2.02
N PHE A 46 12.33 9.12 2.53
CA PHE A 46 12.68 8.95 3.94
C PHE A 46 12.86 10.31 4.64
N GLN A 47 12.40 11.39 4.02
CA GLN A 47 12.42 12.72 4.63
C GLN A 47 11.02 13.13 5.03
N ASP A 48 10.93 13.73 6.22
CA ASP A 48 9.74 14.36 6.73
C ASP A 48 9.43 15.60 5.89
N LYS A 49 8.23 15.62 5.28
CA LYS A 49 7.85 16.69 4.35
C LYS A 49 7.63 18.04 5.04
N GLU A 50 7.34 18.04 6.34
CA GLU A 50 7.07 19.26 7.10
C GLU A 50 8.37 19.89 7.61
N THR A 51 9.31 19.06 8.05
CA THR A 51 10.55 19.51 8.70
C THR A 51 11.79 19.38 7.82
N GLY A 52 11.71 18.60 6.74
CA GLY A 52 12.86 18.23 5.90
C GLY A 52 13.87 17.30 6.59
N ALA A 53 13.56 16.82 7.80
CA ALA A 53 14.44 15.96 8.57
C ALA A 53 14.41 14.51 8.05
N GLU A 54 15.54 13.81 8.15
CA GLU A 54 15.60 12.39 7.82
C GLU A 54 14.83 11.58 8.87
N MET A 55 13.91 10.73 8.42
CA MET A 55 13.17 9.81 9.28
C MET A 55 13.96 8.52 9.48
N GLU A 56 13.86 7.95 10.68
CA GLU A 56 14.47 6.67 11.02
C GLU A 56 13.59 5.53 10.52
N VAL A 57 14.21 4.50 9.91
CA VAL A 57 13.50 3.26 9.57
C VAL A 57 13.43 2.38 10.82
N VAL A 58 12.24 2.27 11.40
CA VAL A 58 11.97 1.41 12.58
C VAL A 58 11.83 -0.04 12.15
N ASP A 59 11.10 -0.28 11.07
CA ASP A 59 10.81 -1.62 10.59
C ASP A 59 10.62 -1.65 9.07
N LYS A 60 10.91 -2.80 8.48
CA LYS A 60 10.75 -3.09 7.05
C LYS A 60 10.26 -4.53 6.89
N LEU A 61 9.08 -4.68 6.30
CA LEU A 61 8.49 -6.00 5.99
C LEU A 61 7.97 -6.02 4.55
N SER A 62 7.96 -7.19 3.90
CA SER A 62 7.27 -7.34 2.62
C SER A 62 5.77 -7.07 2.80
N LEU A 63 5.18 -6.26 1.91
CA LEU A 63 3.74 -6.01 1.97
C LEU A 63 2.96 -7.33 1.77
N LEU A 64 3.50 -8.25 0.97
CA LEU A 64 2.91 -9.56 0.75
C LEU A 64 2.86 -10.39 2.03
N GLU A 65 3.97 -10.42 2.78
CA GLU A 65 4.06 -11.14 4.05
C GLU A 65 3.12 -10.52 5.07
N TRP A 66 3.12 -9.19 5.18
CA TRP A 66 2.24 -8.49 6.09
C TRP A 66 0.75 -8.78 5.80
N LEU A 67 0.35 -8.75 4.52
CA LEU A 67 -1.01 -9.08 4.11
C LEU A 67 -1.36 -10.55 4.40
N ALA A 68 -0.42 -11.48 4.21
CA ALA A 68 -0.61 -12.89 4.52
C ALA A 68 -0.83 -13.15 6.02
N GLU A 69 -0.35 -12.27 6.89
CA GLU A 69 -0.60 -12.35 8.33
C GLU A 69 -1.89 -11.63 8.75
N HIS A 70 -2.18 -10.46 8.17
CA HIS A 70 -3.22 -9.55 8.66
C HIS A 70 -4.53 -9.60 7.86
N TYR A 71 -4.62 -10.34 6.74
CA TYR A 71 -5.84 -10.38 5.91
C TYR A 71 -7.11 -10.78 6.69
N LYS A 72 -6.96 -11.63 7.72
CA LYS A 72 -8.07 -12.08 8.56
C LYS A 72 -8.65 -10.97 9.42
N ASP A 73 -7.82 -10.02 9.84
CA ASP A 73 -8.24 -8.88 10.67
C ASP A 73 -9.16 -7.94 9.89
N PHE A 74 -8.95 -7.86 8.58
CA PHE A 74 -9.81 -7.11 7.65
C PHE A 74 -11.06 -7.88 7.23
N GLY A 75 -11.20 -9.15 7.63
CA GLY A 75 -12.25 -10.06 7.16
C GLY A 75 -12.19 -10.31 5.65
N ALA A 76 -11.07 -10.03 4.99
CA ALA A 76 -10.92 -10.27 3.55
C ALA A 76 -10.43 -11.70 3.30
N THR A 77 -10.61 -12.19 2.07
CA THR A 77 -9.97 -13.42 1.58
C THR A 77 -8.74 -13.02 0.76
N LEU A 78 -7.58 -13.63 1.03
CA LEU A 78 -6.36 -13.34 0.27
C LEU A 78 -6.17 -14.37 -0.85
N GLU A 79 -6.07 -13.90 -2.09
CA GLU A 79 -5.80 -14.71 -3.27
C GLU A 79 -4.51 -14.27 -3.97
N PHE A 80 -3.62 -15.24 -4.24
CA PHE A 80 -2.40 -15.01 -4.98
C PHE A 80 -2.58 -15.35 -6.45
N ILE A 81 -2.18 -14.43 -7.32
CA ILE A 81 -2.18 -14.63 -8.77
C ILE A 81 -0.76 -14.64 -9.33
N THR A 82 -0.65 -15.17 -10.55
CA THR A 82 0.60 -15.20 -11.34
C THR A 82 0.38 -14.45 -12.65
N ASN A 83 1.44 -13.99 -13.32
CA ASN A 83 1.34 -13.31 -14.61
C ASN A 83 1.32 -14.26 -15.82
N ARG A 84 1.15 -15.57 -15.60
CA ARG A 84 1.25 -16.59 -16.67
C ARG A 84 0.07 -16.59 -17.64
N SER A 85 -1.07 -16.04 -17.25
CA SER A 85 -2.23 -15.87 -18.14
C SER A 85 -2.29 -14.45 -18.70
N PRO A 86 -3.00 -14.23 -19.84
CA PRO A 86 -3.27 -12.90 -20.36
C PRO A 86 -3.93 -11.97 -19.34
N GLU A 87 -4.86 -12.50 -18.54
CA GLU A 87 -5.57 -11.77 -17.49
C GLU A 87 -4.62 -11.36 -16.35
N GLY A 88 -3.78 -12.28 -15.87
CA GLY A 88 -2.79 -11.99 -14.85
C GLY A 88 -1.73 -10.98 -15.32
N SER A 89 -1.31 -11.08 -16.58
CA SER A 89 -0.41 -10.10 -17.20
C SER A 89 -1.04 -8.70 -17.29
N GLN A 90 -2.33 -8.60 -17.64
CA GLN A 90 -3.06 -7.33 -17.63
C GLN A 90 -3.23 -6.78 -16.22
N PHE A 91 -3.48 -7.64 -15.24
CA PHE A 91 -3.60 -7.22 -13.85
C PHE A 91 -2.32 -6.59 -13.32
N VAL A 92 -1.16 -7.25 -13.54
CA VAL A 92 0.13 -6.73 -13.09
C VAL A 92 0.47 -5.41 -13.80
N LYS A 93 0.22 -5.31 -15.12
CA LYS A 93 0.53 -4.10 -15.89
C LYS A 93 -0.44 -2.95 -15.67
N GLY A 94 -1.72 -3.25 -15.46
CA GLY A 94 -2.80 -2.27 -15.35
C GLY A 94 -3.04 -1.79 -13.92
N PHE A 95 -2.89 -2.67 -12.93
CA PHE A 95 -3.20 -2.39 -11.52
C PHE A 95 -1.97 -2.50 -10.61
N GLY A 96 -0.77 -2.69 -11.15
CA GLY A 96 0.47 -2.72 -10.36
C GLY A 96 0.63 -3.96 -9.48
N GLY A 97 -0.17 -5.02 -9.71
CA GLY A 97 -0.04 -6.29 -8.99
C GLY A 97 -0.76 -6.35 -7.63
N ILE A 98 -1.57 -5.35 -7.28
CA ILE A 98 -2.45 -5.38 -6.10
C ILE A 98 -3.85 -4.89 -6.48
N GLY A 99 -4.88 -5.56 -5.97
CA GLY A 99 -6.27 -5.21 -6.25
C GLY A 99 -7.21 -5.87 -5.26
N GLY A 100 -8.47 -5.43 -5.24
CA GLY A 100 -9.47 -5.98 -4.33
C GLY A 100 -10.86 -5.97 -4.96
N LEU A 101 -11.61 -7.04 -4.72
CA LEU A 101 -13.02 -7.14 -5.01
C LEU A 101 -13.80 -6.62 -3.80
N LEU A 102 -14.71 -5.69 -4.02
CA LEU A 102 -15.51 -5.07 -2.97
C LEU A 102 -16.78 -5.89 -2.73
N ARG A 103 -17.20 -6.02 -1.47
CA ARG A 103 -18.45 -6.70 -1.06
C ARG A 103 -19.69 -5.98 -1.59
N TYR A 104 -19.60 -4.66 -1.64
CA TYR A 104 -20.68 -3.77 -2.06
C TYR A 104 -20.12 -2.64 -2.91
N LYS A 105 -20.99 -2.01 -3.69
CA LYS A 105 -20.64 -0.78 -4.38
C LYS A 105 -20.30 0.29 -3.34
N VAL A 106 -19.08 0.79 -3.39
CA VAL A 106 -18.61 1.93 -2.60
C VAL A 106 -18.55 3.15 -3.51
N ASP A 107 -19.14 4.26 -3.10
CA ASP A 107 -18.95 5.53 -3.79
C ASP A 107 -17.63 6.16 -3.34
N PHE A 108 -16.61 6.04 -4.20
CA PHE A 108 -15.26 6.54 -3.94
C PHE A 108 -15.14 8.07 -4.00
N ASP A 109 -16.13 8.76 -4.58
CA ASP A 109 -16.20 10.23 -4.61
C ASP A 109 -16.25 10.86 -3.20
N GLN A 110 -16.69 10.11 -2.19
CA GLN A 110 -16.71 10.58 -0.79
C GLN A 110 -15.43 10.22 -0.01
N LEU A 111 -14.61 9.31 -0.52
CA LEU A 111 -13.41 8.80 0.15
C LEU A 111 -12.13 9.59 -0.21
N THR A 112 -12.17 10.39 -1.27
CA THR A 112 -11.07 11.31 -1.63
C THR A 112 -10.89 12.45 -0.61
N TYR A 113 -11.83 12.66 0.30
CA TYR A 113 -11.74 13.70 1.34
C TYR A 113 -10.83 13.36 2.53
N ASP A 114 -10.35 12.11 2.65
CA ASP A 114 -9.47 11.66 3.75
C ASP A 114 -8.07 11.21 3.25
N SER A 115 -7.73 11.53 2.00
CA SER A 115 -6.40 11.26 1.41
C SER A 115 -5.75 12.48 0.76
N ASP A 116 -6.29 13.67 1.01
CA ASP A 116 -5.70 14.94 0.57
C ASP A 116 -4.70 15.52 1.59
N ASP A 117 -3.75 14.69 2.05
CA ASP A 117 -2.48 15.18 2.60
C ASP A 117 -1.41 15.19 1.50
N GLY A 118 -1.63 16.05 0.50
CA GLY A 118 -0.49 16.67 -0.19
C GLY A 118 -0.50 16.71 -1.71
N PHE A 119 -1.54 17.27 -2.34
CA PHE A 119 -1.37 17.94 -3.64
C PHE A 119 -2.20 19.22 -3.74
N LEU A 120 -1.72 20.29 -3.10
CA LEU A 120 -2.00 21.67 -3.48
C LEU A 120 -0.76 22.53 -3.22
N SER A 121 0.11 22.62 -4.23
CA SER A 121 0.98 23.78 -4.41
C SER A 121 0.74 24.30 -5.83
N ASP A 122 0.02 25.43 -5.87
CA ASP A 122 -0.19 26.43 -6.93
C ASP A 122 -0.06 26.00 -8.41
#